data_AF-A0A1Q7FWA1-F1
#
_entry.id   AF-A0A1Q7FWA1-F1
#
_cell.length_a   1.000
_cell.length_b   1.000
_cell.length_c   1.000
_cell.angle_alpha   90.00
_cell.angle_beta   90.00
_cell.angle_gamma   90.00
#
_symmetry.space_group_name_H-M   'P 1'
#
loop_
_entity.id
_entity.type
_entity.pdbx_description
1 polymer ?
#
loop_
_entity_poly.entity_id
_entity_poly.type
_entity_poly.pdbx_seq_one_letter_code
_entity_poly.pdbx_strand_id
1 'polypeptide(L)' 'MPTMPTFRRIKIQATVETQAMLLADDKIDGALGELRDKLKQLDLAILSVESTEPPPIQPPETSNDDPWLI' A
#
# COMPACT_ATOMS: atom_id res chain seq x y z
N MET A 1 6.01 34.46 37.94
CA MET A 1 5.74 33.05 38.31
C MET A 1 6.01 32.19 37.09
N PRO A 2 6.74 31.07 37.19
CA PRO A 2 6.91 30.19 36.03
C PRO A 2 5.56 29.53 35.71
N THR A 3 5.12 29.65 34.47
CA THR A 3 3.92 28.99 33.96
C THR A 3 4.21 27.50 33.84
N MET A 4 3.53 26.67 34.64
CA MET A 4 3.61 25.22 34.53
C MET A 4 3.16 24.77 33.12
N PRO A 5 3.87 23.82 32.48
CA PRO A 5 3.47 23.33 31.17
C PRO A 5 2.09 22.69 31.22
N THR A 6 1.25 22.99 30.24
CA THR A 6 -0.10 22.43 30.12
C THR A 6 -0.05 21.18 29.26
N PHE A 7 -0.41 20.03 29.83
CA PHE A 7 -0.45 18.77 29.10
C PHE A 7 -1.82 18.59 28.44
N ARG A 8 -1.84 18.27 27.13
CA ARG A 8 -3.07 17.90 26.40
C ARG A 8 -2.94 16.52 25.80
N ARG A 9 -3.99 15.71 25.92
CA ARG A 9 -4.10 14.43 25.22
C ARG A 9 -4.58 14.70 23.80
N ILE A 10 -3.73 14.41 22.82
CA ILE A 10 -4.04 14.48 21.40
C ILE A 10 -4.05 13.06 20.82
N LYS A 11 -5.06 12.73 20.01
CA LYS A 11 -5.10 11.51 19.21
C LYS A 11 -4.96 11.93 17.76
N ILE A 12 -3.88 11.52 17.11
CA ILE A 12 -3.64 11.77 15.69
C ILE A 12 -4.09 10.54 14.91
N GLN A 13 -4.97 10.72 13.95
CA GLN A 13 -5.35 9.69 12.97
C GLN A 13 -4.87 10.17 11.60
N ALA A 14 -4.00 9.40 10.97
CA ALA A 14 -3.42 9.71 9.67
C ALA A 14 -3.59 8.50 8.75
N THR A 15 -3.94 8.76 7.49
CA THR A 15 -3.93 7.77 6.42
C THR A 15 -2.61 7.94 5.67
N VAL A 16 -1.84 6.87 5.51
CA VAL A 16 -0.62 6.86 4.70
C VAL A 16 -0.97 6.22 3.37
N GLU A 17 -0.99 7.02 2.30
CA GLU A 17 -1.14 6.52 0.94
C GLU A 17 0.23 6.16 0.39
N THR A 18 0.40 4.91 -0.06
CA THR A 18 1.62 4.43 -0.71
C THR A 18 1.36 4.16 -2.18
N GLN A 19 2.41 4.21 -3.00
CA GLN A 19 2.29 3.79 -4.40
C GLN A 19 1.88 2.31 -4.50
N ALA A 20 1.14 1.96 -5.55
CA ALA A 20 0.79 0.58 -5.83
C ALA A 20 2.05 -0.26 -6.05
N MET A 21 2.15 -1.39 -5.34
CA MET A 21 3.25 -2.32 -5.44
C MET A 21 2.73 -3.64 -6.03
N LEU A 22 3.37 -4.12 -7.08
CA LEU A 22 3.10 -5.46 -7.62
C LEU A 22 3.83 -6.47 -6.76
N LEU A 23 3.07 -7.31 -6.07
CA LEU A 23 3.57 -8.42 -5.28
C LEU A 23 3.01 -9.73 -5.85
N ALA A 24 3.83 -10.77 -5.86
CA ALA A 24 3.34 -12.13 -6.10
C ALA A 24 2.54 -12.60 -4.87
N ASP A 25 1.54 -13.44 -5.08
CA ASP A 25 0.63 -13.92 -4.03
C ASP A 25 1.39 -14.51 -2.84
N ASP A 26 2.44 -15.30 -3.10
CA ASP A 26 3.28 -15.93 -2.08
C ASP A 26 4.13 -14.94 -1.26
N LYS A 27 4.19 -13.67 -1.68
CA LYS A 27 4.95 -12.60 -1.04
C LYS A 27 4.08 -11.59 -0.28
N ILE A 28 2.76 -11.61 -0.47
CA ILE A 28 1.83 -10.66 0.15
C ILE A 28 1.91 -10.73 1.68
N ASP A 29 1.79 -11.93 2.24
CA ASP A 29 1.80 -12.13 3.70
C ASP A 29 3.11 -11.65 4.35
N GLY A 30 4.24 -11.94 3.70
CA GLY A 30 5.55 -11.50 4.17
C GLY A 30 5.70 -9.97 4.16
N ALA A 31 5.30 -9.33 3.07
CA ALA A 31 5.35 -7.87 2.93
C ALA A 31 4.43 -7.17 3.94
N LEU A 32 3.22 -7.70 4.17
CA LEU A 32 2.30 -7.18 5.19
C LEU A 32 2.87 -7.34 6.60
N GLY A 33 3.53 -8.47 6.88
CA GLY A 33 4.22 -8.71 8.16
C GLY A 33 5.32 -7.68 8.42
N GLU A 34 6.20 -7.46 7.44
CA GLU A 34 7.26 -6.45 7.55
C GLU A 34 6.72 -5.02 7.70
N LEU A 35 5.67 -4.68 6.95
CA LEU A 35 5.03 -3.37 7.04
C LEU A 35 4.44 -3.15 8.44
N ARG A 36 3.72 -4.15 8.97
CA ARG A 36 3.16 -4.11 10.32
C ARG A 36 4.26 -3.91 11.36
N ASP A 37 5.37 -4.63 11.25
CA ASP A 37 6.45 -4.55 12.22
C ASP A 37 7.15 -3.18 12.19
N LYS A 38 7.35 -2.61 10.99
CA LYS A 38 7.85 -1.23 10.82
C LYS A 38 6.88 -0.18 11.38
N LEU A 39 5.58 -0.32 11.14
CA LEU A 39 4.58 0.60 11.69
C LEU A 39 4.50 0.53 13.22
N LYS A 40 4.61 -0.68 13.78
CA LYS A 40 4.65 -0.89 15.24
C LYS A 40 5.85 -0.19 15.88
N GLN A 41 7.01 -0.16 15.22
CA GLN A 41 8.19 0.60 15.70
C GLN A 41 7.95 2.11 15.77
N LEU A 42 6.96 2.63 15.04
CA LEU A 42 6.57 4.04 15.01
C LEU A 42 5.34 4.34 15.87
N ASP A 43 4.89 3.39 16.70
CA ASP A 43 3.63 3.46 17.47
C ASP A 43 2.38 3.69 16.59
N LEU A 44 2.45 3.26 15.32
CA LEU A 44 1.34 3.32 14.36
C LEU A 44 0.64 1.96 14.27
N ALA A 45 -0.67 1.98 14.02
CA ALA A 45 -1.49 0.78 13.84
C ALA A 45 -2.17 0.76 12.47
N ILE A 46 -2.24 -0.42 11.87
CA ILE A 46 -3.00 -0.64 10.63
C ILE A 46 -4.49 -0.76 11.01
N LEU A 47 -5.33 0.10 10.44
CA LEU A 47 -6.78 0.09 10.69
C LEU A 47 -7.57 -0.67 9.60
N SER A 48 -7.10 -0.64 8.35
CA SER A 48 -7.72 -1.30 7.20
C SER A 48 -6.66 -1.70 6.18
N VAL A 49 -6.90 -2.81 5.49
CA VAL A 49 -6.15 -3.26 4.32
C VAL A 49 -7.19 -3.67 3.27
N GLU A 50 -7.15 -3.03 2.11
CA GLU A 50 -8.05 -3.32 0.99
C GLU A 50 -7.24 -3.95 -0.14
N SER A 51 -7.70 -5.09 -0.66
CA SER A 51 -7.13 -5.70 -1.86
C SER A 51 -7.96 -5.26 -3.06
N THR A 52 -7.29 -4.66 -4.05
CA THR A 52 -7.90 -4.30 -5.32
C THR A 52 -7.35 -5.25 -6.37
N GLU A 53 -8.19 -6.13 -6.90
CA GLU A 53 -7.82 -6.92 -8.08
C GLU A 53 -7.75 -5.97 -9.28
N PRO A 54 -6.63 -5.94 -10.03
CA PRO A 54 -6.56 -5.12 -11.24
C PRO A 54 -7.62 -5.60 -12.23
N PRO A 55 -8.30 -4.69 -12.94
CA PRO A 55 -9.25 -5.10 -13.97
C PRO A 55 -8.56 -5.99 -15.00
N PRO A 56 -9.25 -6.99 -15.56
CA PRO A 56 -8.66 -7.91 -16.52
C PRO A 56 -8.05 -7.12 -17.67
N ILE A 57 -6.74 -7.31 -17.89
CA ILE A 57 -6.04 -6.77 -19.05
C ILE A 57 -6.60 -7.53 -20.25
N GLN A 58 -7.46 -6.88 -21.03
CA GLN A 58 -7.82 -7.41 -22.35
C GLN A 58 -6.54 -7.44 -23.18
N PRO A 59 -6.13 -8.59 -23.73
CA PRO A 59 -5.03 -8.62 -24.67
C PRO A 59 -5.34 -7.61 -25.79
N PRO A 60 -4.34 -6.82 -26.25
CA PRO A 60 -4.56 -6.05 -27.46
C PRO A 60 -5.02 -7.01 -28.54
N GLU A 61 -6.17 -6.71 -29.17
CA GLU A 61 -6.57 -7.40 -30.40
C GLU A 61 -5.35 -7.35 -31.33
N THR A 62 -4.79 -8.52 -31.62
CA THR A 62 -3.71 -8.64 -32.60
C THR A 62 -4.29 -8.17 -33.93
N SER A 63 -4.07 -6.91 -34.29
CA SER A 63 -4.13 -6.48 -35.68
C SER A 63 -3.15 -7.36 -36.43
N ASN A 64 -3.71 -8.28 -37.20
CA ASN A 64 -3.05 -9.29 -38.02
C ASN A 64 -2.39 -8.63 -39.23
N ASP A 65 -1.47 -7.69 -39.00
CA ASP A 65 -0.57 -7.12 -40.01
C ASP A 65 0.85 -7.52 -39.61
N ASP A 66 1.20 -8.76 -39.93
CA ASP A 66 2.53 -9.33 -39.74
C ASP A 66 3.38 -8.97 -40.97
N PRO A 67 4.36 -8.05 -40.89
CA PRO A 67 5.14 -7.62 -42.05
C PRO A 67 6.22 -8.63 -42.49
N TRP A 68 6.29 -9.81 -41.84
CA TRP A 68 7.26 -10.87 -42.14
C TRP A 68 6.63 -12.11 -42.82
N LEU A 69 5.36 -12.04 -43.21
CA LEU A 69 4.79 -12.96 -44.21
C LEU A 69 5.24 -12.51 -45.61
N ILE A 70 6.50 -12.80 -45.96
CA ILE A 70 7.03 -12.76 -47.33
C ILE A 70 7.40 -14.18 -47.75
#